data_AF-A0A4S8QJ57-F1
#
_entry.id   AF-A0A4S8QJ57-F1
#
_cell.length_a   1.000
_cell.length_b   1.000
_cell.length_c   1.000
_cell.angle_alpha   90.00
_cell.angle_beta   90.00
_cell.angle_gamma   90.00
#
_symmetry.space_group_name_H-M   'P 1'
#
loop_
_entity.id
_entity.type
_entity.pdbx_description
1 polymer ?
#
loop_
_entity_poly.entity_id
_entity_poly.type
_entity_poly.pdbx_seq_one_letter_code
_entity_poly.pdbx_strand_id
1 'polypeptide(L)'
;MRDLENVPLEELKQTFERVTCALEAAAIPWVNDADRLPDHAAAIVALDDMPGDRGVFVFWLPGRNERCVAVEAFEGGDWDNPEIDDVGTKTEHGMETIAAALSAAGILTRDTDDPMNPFTLEVMQED
;
A
#
# COMPACT_ATOMS: atom_id res chain seq x y z
N MET A 1 -9.18 -18.81 3.29
CA MET A 1 -8.81 -17.40 3.03
C MET A 1 -10.10 -16.63 2.95
N ARG A 2 -10.28 -15.68 3.86
CA ARG A 2 -11.52 -14.92 3.98
C ARG A 2 -11.24 -13.42 3.96
N ASP A 3 -12.05 -12.70 3.21
CA ASP A 3 -12.08 -11.24 3.15
C ASP A 3 -12.52 -10.67 4.50
N LEU A 4 -12.01 -9.49 4.84
CA LEU A 4 -12.30 -8.83 6.12
C LEU A 4 -13.65 -8.09 6.14
N GLU A 5 -14.40 -8.09 5.03
CA GLU A 5 -15.65 -7.35 4.83
C GLU A 5 -16.73 -7.58 5.92
N ASN A 6 -16.67 -8.72 6.63
CA ASN A 6 -17.67 -9.08 7.63
C ASN A 6 -17.11 -9.20 9.05
N VAL A 7 -15.86 -8.81 9.28
CA VAL A 7 -15.23 -8.90 10.61
C VAL A 7 -15.58 -7.66 11.46
N PRO A 8 -15.70 -7.81 12.79
CA PRO A 8 -15.87 -6.68 13.69
C PRO A 8 -14.76 -5.63 13.52
N LEU A 9 -15.07 -4.35 13.72
CA LEU A 9 -14.10 -3.26 13.65
C LEU A 9 -12.87 -3.49 14.55
N GLU A 10 -13.06 -4.14 15.70
CA GLU A 10 -11.95 -4.48 16.59
C GLU A 10 -10.96 -5.46 15.94
N GLU A 11 -11.44 -6.42 15.15
CA GLU A 11 -10.57 -7.34 14.40
C GLU A 11 -9.86 -6.64 13.24
N LEU A 12 -10.51 -5.66 12.59
CA LEU A 12 -9.84 -4.80 11.60
C LEU A 12 -8.69 -4.02 12.23
N LYS A 13 -8.91 -3.43 13.41
CA LYS A 13 -7.86 -2.69 14.14
C LYS A 13 -6.70 -3.59 14.55
N GLN A 14 -6.99 -4.80 15.04
CA GLN A 14 -5.95 -5.78 15.35
C GLN A 14 -5.17 -6.20 14.09
N THR A 15 -5.85 -6.34 12.95
CA THR A 15 -5.20 -6.64 11.67
C THR A 15 -4.31 -5.50 11.21
N PHE A 16 -4.79 -4.26 11.31
CA PHE A 16 -4.01 -3.06 11.04
C PHE A 16 -2.76 -3.00 11.92
N GLU A 17 -2.89 -3.21 13.23
CA GLU A 17 -1.75 -3.24 14.16
C GLU A 17 -0.75 -4.35 13.80
N ARG A 18 -1.20 -5.53 13.38
CA ARG A 18 -0.30 -6.61 12.94
C ARG A 18 0.49 -6.21 11.69
N VAL A 19 -0.16 -5.59 10.73
CA VAL A 19 0.45 -5.11 9.48
C VAL A 19 1.52 -4.05 9.80
N THR A 20 1.18 -3.05 10.60
CA THR A 20 2.11 -1.97 10.94
C THR A 20 3.30 -2.49 11.76
N CYS A 21 3.07 -3.40 12.71
CA CYS A 21 4.16 -4.08 13.43
C CYS A 21 5.10 -4.85 12.48
N ALA A 22 4.55 -5.53 11.46
CA ALA A 22 5.35 -6.26 10.49
C ALA A 22 6.21 -5.34 9.62
N LEU A 23 5.66 -4.20 9.18
CA LEU A 23 6.40 -3.18 8.45
C LEU A 23 7.52 -2.56 9.29
N GLU A 24 7.24 -2.24 10.56
CA GLU A 24 8.24 -1.74 11.51
C GLU A 24 9.37 -2.74 11.76
N ALA A 25 9.03 -4.03 11.93
CA ALA A 25 10.02 -5.09 12.12
C ALA A 25 10.92 -5.28 10.88
N ALA A 26 10.38 -5.01 9.69
CA ALA A 26 11.13 -5.01 8.42
C ALA A 26 11.86 -3.68 8.14
N ALA A 27 11.77 -2.69 9.04
CA ALA A 27 12.29 -1.33 8.86
C ALA A 27 11.74 -0.64 7.59
N ILE A 28 10.52 -0.97 7.19
CA ILE A 28 9.81 -0.33 6.08
C ILE A 28 9.09 0.91 6.65
N PRO A 29 9.41 2.13 6.17
CA PRO A 29 8.67 3.32 6.56
C PRO A 29 7.20 3.16 6.18
N TRP A 30 6.30 3.54 7.08
CA TRP A 30 4.87 3.51 6.80
C TRP A 30 4.17 4.72 7.42
N VAL A 31 3.01 5.08 6.86
CA VAL A 31 2.08 6.05 7.44
C VAL A 31 0.64 5.55 7.32
N ASN A 32 -0.23 6.05 8.19
CA ASN A 32 -1.66 5.83 8.08
C ASN A 32 -2.23 6.70 6.93
N ASP A 33 -3.15 6.17 6.12
CA ASP A 33 -3.77 6.91 5.01
C ASP A 33 -4.56 8.16 5.45
N ALA A 34 -5.00 8.19 6.71
CA ALA A 34 -5.63 9.34 7.35
C ALA A 34 -4.64 10.50 7.63
N ASP A 35 -3.33 10.25 7.56
CA ASP A 35 -2.29 11.26 7.73
C ASP A 35 -1.96 12.01 6.43
N ARG A 36 -1.19 13.09 6.54
CA ARG A 36 -0.66 13.78 5.35
C ARG A 36 0.34 12.87 4.63
N LEU A 37 0.24 12.82 3.30
CA LEU A 37 1.18 12.09 2.45
C LEU A 37 2.64 12.39 2.82
N PRO A 38 3.49 11.37 2.93
CA PRO A 38 4.86 11.56 3.35
C PRO A 38 5.69 12.22 2.25
N ASP A 39 6.70 12.99 2.66
CA ASP A 39 7.69 13.58 1.74
C ASP A 39 8.69 12.52 1.23
N HIS A 40 8.86 11.41 1.97
CA HIS A 40 9.72 10.28 1.63
C HIS A 40 8.91 9.08 1.15
N ALA A 41 9.59 8.10 0.55
CA ALA A 41 8.95 6.87 0.12
C ALA A 41 8.52 6.01 1.32
N ALA A 42 7.28 5.54 1.32
CA ALA A 42 6.71 4.80 2.43
C ALA A 42 5.52 3.94 1.99
N ALA A 43 5.24 2.90 2.77
CA ALA A 43 3.98 2.19 2.70
C ALA A 43 2.85 3.06 3.26
N ILE A 44 1.71 3.06 2.59
CA ILE A 44 0.47 3.61 3.11
C ILE A 44 -0.36 2.43 3.60
N VAL A 45 -0.81 2.49 4.84
CA VAL A 45 -1.70 1.48 5.42
C VAL A 45 -3.04 2.16 5.68
N ALA A 46 -4.07 1.67 5.02
CA ALA A 46 -5.44 2.13 5.17
C ALA A 46 -6.26 1.10 5.98
N LEU A 47 -7.06 1.59 6.92
CA LEU A 47 -8.13 0.82 7.56
C LEU A 47 -9.44 1.42 7.09
N ASP A 48 -10.17 0.69 6.28
CA ASP A 48 -11.48 1.12 5.80
C ASP A 48 -12.60 0.31 6.49
N ASP A 49 -13.58 1.04 7.02
CA ASP A 49 -14.75 0.52 7.75
C ASP A 49 -16.05 0.78 6.96
N MET A 50 -15.96 1.27 5.71
CA MET A 50 -17.09 1.58 4.86
C MET A 50 -17.66 0.31 4.20
N PRO A 51 -19.00 0.20 4.09
CA PRO A 51 -19.62 -0.93 3.40
C PRO A 51 -19.17 -1.03 1.94
N GLY A 52 -18.72 -2.22 1.51
CA GLY A 52 -18.30 -2.49 0.14
C GLY A 52 -16.81 -2.25 -0.13
N ASP A 53 -16.06 -1.76 0.86
CA ASP A 53 -14.60 -1.58 0.77
C ASP A 53 -13.96 -1.80 2.16
N ARG A 54 -14.51 -2.72 2.97
CA ARG A 54 -14.12 -2.86 4.37
C ARG A 54 -12.94 -3.80 4.52
N GLY A 55 -11.79 -3.27 4.96
CA GLY A 55 -10.58 -4.06 5.08
C GLY A 55 -9.37 -3.29 5.59
N VAL A 56 -8.21 -3.95 5.46
CA VAL A 56 -6.90 -3.31 5.65
C VAL A 56 -6.16 -3.41 4.34
N PHE A 57 -5.76 -2.26 3.81
CA PHE A 57 -5.12 -2.15 2.52
C PHE A 57 -3.73 -1.56 2.66
N VAL A 58 -2.80 -2.04 1.84
CA VAL A 58 -1.41 -1.58 1.84
C VAL A 58 -0.98 -1.28 0.42
N PHE A 59 -0.43 -0.10 0.20
CA PHE A 59 0.18 0.27 -1.07
C PHE A 59 1.45 1.09 -0.84
N TRP A 60 2.32 1.16 -1.85
CA TRP A 60 3.56 1.91 -1.77
C TRP A 60 3.43 3.24 -2.47
N LEU A 61 4.01 4.27 -1.85
CA LEU A 61 4.17 5.56 -2.48
C LEU A 61 5.64 5.98 -2.54
N PRO A 62 6.17 6.30 -3.73
CA PRO A 62 7.47 6.97 -3.86
C PRO A 62 7.51 8.34 -3.18
N GLY A 63 8.71 8.89 -3.03
CA GLY A 63 8.90 10.19 -2.39
C GLY A 63 8.15 11.29 -3.11
N ARG A 64 7.70 12.32 -2.38
CA ARG A 64 6.84 13.38 -2.94
C ARG A 64 7.47 14.06 -4.15
N ASN A 65 8.75 14.38 -4.10
CA ASN A 65 9.44 15.04 -5.21
C ASN A 65 9.47 14.15 -6.46
N GLU A 66 9.75 12.87 -6.31
CA GLU A 66 9.78 11.89 -7.41
C GLU A 66 8.40 11.80 -8.07
N ARG A 67 7.34 11.66 -7.26
CA ARG A 67 5.95 11.67 -7.75
C ARG A 67 5.61 12.97 -8.46
N CYS A 68 5.95 14.13 -7.89
CA CYS A 68 5.63 15.42 -8.50
C CYS A 68 6.29 15.58 -9.87
N VAL A 69 7.56 15.19 -10.01
CA VAL A 69 8.27 15.25 -11.29
C VAL A 69 7.62 14.33 -12.33
N ALA A 70 7.30 13.09 -11.95
CA ALA A 70 6.63 12.15 -12.86
C ALA A 70 5.23 12.63 -13.27
N VAL A 71 4.45 13.17 -12.33
CA VAL A 71 3.11 13.74 -12.60
C VAL A 71 3.21 14.96 -13.52
N GLU A 72 4.15 15.88 -13.26
CA GLU A 72 4.36 17.06 -14.12
C GLU A 72 4.75 16.65 -15.54
N ALA A 73 5.60 15.64 -15.72
CA ALA A 73 5.97 15.10 -17.02
C ALA A 73 4.76 14.47 -17.74
N PHE A 74 4.00 13.62 -17.04
CA PHE A 74 2.79 12.98 -17.55
C PHE A 74 1.74 14.00 -17.98
N GLU A 75 1.39 14.96 -17.11
CA GLU A 75 0.40 16.02 -17.42
C GLU A 75 0.88 16.97 -18.52
N GLY A 76 2.20 17.21 -18.61
CA GLY A 76 2.83 17.99 -19.67
C GLY A 76 2.88 17.29 -21.03
N GLY A 77 2.54 16.01 -21.10
CA GLY A 77 2.60 15.19 -22.31
C GLY A 77 4.00 14.69 -22.68
N ASP A 78 4.95 14.76 -21.74
CA ASP A 78 6.30 14.22 -21.87
C ASP A 78 6.32 12.75 -21.44
N TRP A 79 5.60 11.91 -22.18
CA TRP A 79 5.38 10.50 -21.83
C TRP A 79 6.66 9.64 -21.89
N ASP A 80 7.69 10.10 -22.60
CA ASP A 80 8.99 9.43 -22.72
C ASP A 80 9.98 9.84 -21.59
N ASN A 81 9.50 10.60 -20.60
CA ASN A 81 10.33 11.06 -19.49
C ASN A 81 10.75 9.86 -18.61
N PRO A 82 12.05 9.63 -18.38
CA PRO A 82 12.53 8.47 -17.61
C PRO A 82 12.07 8.48 -16.15
N GLU A 83 11.66 9.62 -15.61
CA GLU A 83 11.14 9.74 -14.24
C GLU A 83 9.77 9.05 -14.09
N ILE A 84 8.98 8.96 -15.16
CA ILE A 84 7.70 8.23 -15.17
C ILE A 84 7.97 6.73 -14.97
N ASP A 85 8.90 6.18 -15.75
CA ASP A 85 9.29 4.77 -15.67
C ASP A 85 9.98 4.44 -14.33
N ASP A 86 10.83 5.34 -13.84
CA ASP A 86 11.52 5.18 -12.55
C ASP A 86 10.53 5.14 -11.37
N VAL A 87 9.53 6.03 -11.36
CA VAL A 87 8.45 6.00 -10.36
C VAL A 87 7.65 4.70 -10.41
N GLY A 88 7.33 4.21 -11.62
CA GLY A 88 6.68 2.91 -11.80
C GLY A 88 7.52 1.76 -11.21
N THR A 89 8.79 1.70 -11.59
CA THR A 89 9.75 0.67 -11.13
C THR A 89 9.92 0.69 -9.61
N LYS A 90 10.06 1.88 -9.02
CA LYS A 90 10.16 2.03 -7.54
C LYS A 90 8.88 1.63 -6.83
N THR A 91 7.73 1.84 -7.46
CA THR A 91 6.42 1.43 -6.91
C THR A 91 6.31 -0.09 -6.89
N GLU A 92 6.61 -0.75 -8.00
CA GLU A 92 6.62 -2.22 -8.09
C GLU A 92 7.59 -2.83 -7.07
N HIS A 93 8.82 -2.33 -7.00
CA HIS A 93 9.80 -2.82 -6.04
C HIS A 93 9.40 -2.59 -4.58
N GLY A 94 8.76 -1.45 -4.28
CA GLY A 94 8.19 -1.15 -2.97
C GLY A 94 7.10 -2.15 -2.59
N MET A 95 6.22 -2.49 -3.53
CA MET A 95 5.16 -3.48 -3.33
C MET A 95 5.70 -4.90 -3.13
N GLU A 96 6.67 -5.32 -3.93
CA GLU A 96 7.35 -6.61 -3.73
C GLU A 96 7.98 -6.72 -2.33
N THR A 97 8.59 -5.63 -1.87
CA THR A 97 9.22 -5.55 -0.54
C THR A 97 8.18 -5.65 0.57
N ILE A 98 7.05 -4.94 0.44
CA ILE A 98 5.91 -5.04 1.37
C ILE A 98 5.36 -6.46 1.40
N ALA A 99 5.06 -7.04 0.23
CA ALA A 99 4.48 -8.37 0.13
C ALA A 99 5.39 -9.42 0.78
N ALA A 100 6.70 -9.34 0.55
CA ALA A 100 7.68 -10.22 1.17
C ALA A 100 7.72 -10.06 2.70
N ALA A 101 7.68 -8.82 3.22
CA ALA A 101 7.68 -8.55 4.66
C ALA A 101 6.41 -9.07 5.35
N LEU A 102 5.24 -8.83 4.75
CA LEU A 102 3.95 -9.32 5.27
C LEU A 102 3.89 -10.85 5.24
N SER A 103 4.33 -11.47 4.14
CA SER A 103 4.42 -12.93 4.03
C SER A 103 5.36 -13.54 5.06
N ALA A 104 6.53 -12.94 5.30
CA ALA A 104 7.47 -13.38 6.33
C ALA A 104 6.89 -13.27 7.76
N ALA A 105 5.94 -12.35 7.98
CA ALA A 105 5.20 -12.21 9.23
C ALA A 105 3.96 -13.13 9.33
N GLY A 106 3.71 -13.98 8.33
CA GLY A 106 2.53 -14.84 8.28
C GLY A 106 1.22 -14.06 8.05
N ILE A 107 1.31 -12.90 7.39
CA ILE A 107 0.15 -12.09 6.98
C ILE A 107 -0.14 -12.41 5.53
N LEU A 108 -1.35 -12.90 5.27
CA LEU A 108 -1.80 -13.21 3.92
C LEU A 108 -2.31 -11.93 3.25
N THR A 109 -1.97 -11.76 1.98
CA THR A 109 -2.44 -10.64 1.15
C THR A 109 -2.91 -11.13 -0.22
N ARG A 110 -3.74 -10.34 -0.88
CA ARG A 110 -4.09 -10.47 -2.31
C ARG A 110 -4.01 -9.13 -3.00
N ASP A 111 -3.78 -9.12 -4.31
CA ASP A 111 -3.96 -7.93 -5.13
C ASP A 111 -5.47 -7.60 -5.24
N THR A 112 -5.83 -6.32 -5.23
CA THR A 112 -7.24 -5.89 -5.35
C THR A 112 -7.78 -5.92 -6.78
N ASP A 113 -6.91 -6.15 -7.78
CA ASP A 113 -7.22 -6.00 -9.21
C ASP A 113 -7.86 -4.64 -9.58
N ASP A 114 -7.72 -3.61 -8.73
CA ASP A 114 -8.28 -2.28 -8.97
C ASP A 114 -7.50 -1.60 -10.12
N PRO A 115 -8.11 -1.37 -11.29
CA PRO A 115 -7.41 -0.75 -12.41
C PRO A 115 -7.02 0.71 -12.13
N MET A 116 -7.65 1.36 -11.15
CA MET A 116 -7.30 2.70 -10.69
C MET A 116 -6.17 2.69 -9.67
N ASN A 117 -6.00 1.59 -8.93
CA ASN A 117 -4.94 1.40 -7.93
C ASN A 117 -4.32 0.00 -8.10
N PRO A 118 -3.57 -0.24 -9.20
CA PRO A 118 -3.09 -1.58 -9.56
C PRO A 118 -2.04 -2.14 -8.60
N PHE A 119 -1.57 -1.34 -7.65
CA PHE A 119 -0.51 -1.67 -6.70
C PHE A 119 -1.02 -1.62 -5.26
N THR A 120 -2.21 -2.18 -5.03
CA THR A 120 -2.82 -2.26 -3.70
C THR A 120 -2.98 -3.72 -3.27
N LEU A 121 -2.46 -4.02 -2.09
CA LEU A 121 -2.66 -5.30 -1.42
C LEU A 121 -3.80 -5.18 -0.41
N GLU A 122 -4.74 -6.09 -0.46
CA GLU A 122 -5.72 -6.32 0.61
C GLU A 122 -5.21 -7.42 1.55
N VAL A 123 -5.32 -7.18 2.85
CA VAL A 123 -4.95 -8.14 3.89
C VAL A 123 -6.08 -9.13 4.14
N MET A 124 -5.73 -10.40 4.21
CA MET A 124 -6.66 -11.53 4.30
C MET A 124 -6.56 -12.23 5.66
N GLN A 125 -7.65 -12.88 6.09
CA GLN A 125 -7.64 -13.77 7.26
C GLN A 125 -7.34 -15.23 6.86
N GLU A 126 -6.54 -15.90 7.70
CA GLU A 126 -6.46 -17.36 7.76
C GLU A 126 -7.76 -17.94 8.33
N ASP A 127 -8.16 -19.13 7.86
CA ASP A 127 -9.39 -19.82 8.31
C ASP A 127 -9.26 -20.46 9.69
#